data_AF-A0A518E0Q1-F1
#
_entry.id   AF-A0A518E0Q1-F1
#
_cell.length_a   1.000
_cell.length_b   1.000
_cell.length_c   1.000
_cell.angle_alpha   90.00
_cell.angle_beta   90.00
_cell.angle_gamma   90.00
#
_symmetry.space_group_name_H-M   'P 1'
#
loop_
_entity.id
_entity.type
_entity.pdbx_description
1 polymer ?
#
loop_
_entity_poly.entity_id
_entity_poly.type
_entity_poly.pdbx_seq_one_letter_code
_entity_poly.pdbx_strand_id
1 'polypeptide(L)'
;MTTAQKAVWLLMCAPFLGVLAGCDKSSSDAGISITGAGSTFAAPLFDQWEEEYPRRNPGVKIIYDPVGSGDGESRFLAGKLAFGATDAGVPPEKLQENQGAIQFPITAGIIVLAYHADGLPPALKLPREVYVDVFLGKDVQWNDARLVR
;
A
#
# COMPACT_ATOMS: atom_id res chain seq x y z
N MET A 1 -8.94 47.11 2.60
CA MET A 1 -9.13 45.71 2.15
C MET A 1 -7.94 44.92 2.69
N THR A 2 -8.00 43.93 3.57
CA THR A 2 -9.06 43.24 4.30
C THR A 2 -8.35 42.56 5.48
N THR A 3 -8.72 42.98 6.70
CA THR A 3 -9.08 42.14 7.85
C THR A 3 -8.09 41.10 8.40
N ALA A 4 -7.30 41.51 9.42
CA ALA A 4 -6.83 40.61 10.48
C ALA A 4 -7.87 40.57 11.61
N GLN A 5 -8.47 39.39 11.84
CA GLN A 5 -9.49 39.16 12.87
C GLN A 5 -8.84 39.02 14.25
N LYS A 6 -9.48 39.66 15.22
CA LYS A 6 -8.98 40.01 16.55
C LYS A 6 -8.92 38.80 17.48
N ALA A 7 -7.78 38.60 18.13
CA ALA A 7 -7.68 37.83 19.37
C ALA A 7 -8.33 38.65 20.50
N VAL A 8 -9.39 38.11 21.12
CA VAL A 8 -9.98 38.65 22.33
C VAL A 8 -9.68 37.67 23.46
N TRP A 9 -8.73 38.06 24.30
CA TRP A 9 -8.47 37.45 25.59
C TRP A 9 -9.55 37.88 26.57
N LEU A 10 -10.21 36.94 27.24
CA LEU A 10 -10.89 37.21 28.51
C LEU A 10 -10.46 36.17 29.55
N LEU A 11 -9.60 36.63 30.45
CA LEU A 11 -9.31 36.03 31.74
C LEU A 11 -10.43 36.41 32.73
N MET A 12 -11.08 35.43 33.33
CA MET A 12 -11.70 35.58 34.65
C MET A 12 -11.50 34.30 35.47
N CYS A 13 -10.66 34.43 36.50
CA CYS A 13 -10.59 33.50 37.64
C CYS A 13 -11.72 33.80 38.62
N ALA A 14 -12.41 32.76 39.09
CA ALA A 14 -13.05 32.76 40.40
C ALA A 14 -12.83 31.38 41.06
N PRO A 15 -12.45 31.31 42.35
CA PRO A 15 -12.00 30.09 43.00
C PRO A 15 -13.18 29.33 43.62
N PHE A 16 -13.22 28.01 43.43
CA PHE A 16 -14.04 27.12 44.26
C PHE A 16 -13.21 25.94 44.75
N LEU A 17 -13.25 25.79 46.08
CA LEU A 17 -12.48 24.90 46.93
C LEU A 17 -13.15 23.52 46.94
N GLY A 18 -12.40 22.43 46.71
CA GLY A 18 -12.80 21.11 47.24
C GLY A 18 -12.55 19.85 46.37
N VAL A 19 -11.40 19.20 46.63
CA VAL A 19 -11.22 17.73 46.80
C VAL A 19 -11.72 16.77 45.70
N LEU A 20 -10.81 16.28 44.86
CA LEU A 20 -10.23 14.93 44.90
C LEU A 20 -9.16 14.83 43.81
N ALA A 21 -7.91 14.63 44.21
CA ALA A 21 -6.83 14.23 43.31
C ALA A 21 -7.08 12.78 42.87
N GLY A 22 -8.03 12.60 41.95
CA GLY A 22 -8.09 11.43 41.10
C GLY A 22 -6.95 11.54 40.09
N CYS A 23 -5.92 10.74 40.27
CA CYS A 23 -4.95 10.47 39.23
C CYS A 23 -5.69 9.65 38.16
N ASP A 24 -6.50 10.31 37.34
CA ASP A 24 -6.99 9.73 36.10
C ASP A 24 -5.75 9.51 35.23
N LYS A 25 -5.18 8.31 35.32
CA LYS A 25 -4.48 7.71 34.21
C LYS A 25 -5.52 7.55 33.10
N SER A 26 -5.81 8.65 32.42
CA SER A 26 -6.17 8.62 31.01
C SER A 26 -4.98 7.96 30.32
N SER A 27 -4.96 6.63 30.32
CA SER A 27 -4.31 5.89 29.26
C SER A 27 -5.00 6.38 28.00
N SER A 28 -4.40 7.37 27.35
CA SER A 28 -4.66 7.62 25.96
C SER A 28 -4.33 6.29 25.29
N ASP A 29 -5.35 5.50 25.01
CA ASP A 29 -5.27 4.44 24.02
C ASP A 29 -5.12 5.16 22.68
N ALA A 30 -3.94 5.76 22.49
CA ALA A 30 -3.56 6.44 21.28
C ALA A 30 -3.28 5.30 20.30
N GLY A 31 -4.34 4.89 19.61
CA GLY A 31 -4.28 3.78 18.67
C GLY A 31 -3.09 3.93 17.71
N ILE A 32 -2.45 2.82 17.39
CA ILE A 32 -1.30 2.74 16.52
C ILE A 32 -1.81 2.75 15.08
N SER A 33 -1.37 3.73 14.27
CA SER A 33 -1.65 3.76 12.84
C SER A 33 -0.41 3.35 12.06
N ILE A 34 -0.48 2.23 11.35
CA ILE A 34 0.59 1.70 10.51
C ILE A 34 0.26 2.03 9.06
N THR A 35 1.02 2.95 8.47
CA THR A 35 0.78 3.41 7.10
C THR A 35 1.82 2.83 6.15
N GLY A 36 1.37 2.22 5.06
CA GLY A 36 2.23 1.73 4.00
C GLY A 36 1.67 2.02 2.61
N ALA A 37 2.46 1.73 1.60
CA ALA A 37 2.09 1.93 0.20
C ALA A 37 2.85 0.97 -0.72
N GLY A 38 2.36 0.77 -1.94
CA GLY A 38 3.13 0.14 -3.00
C GLY A 38 2.31 -0.76 -3.91
N SER A 39 2.76 -2.01 -4.09
CA SER A 39 2.19 -3.04 -4.96
C SER A 39 0.65 -3.00 -5.07
N THR A 40 0.16 -2.63 -6.24
CA THR A 40 -1.27 -2.76 -6.59
C THR A 40 -1.69 -4.23 -6.68
N PHE A 41 -0.74 -5.13 -6.93
CA PHE A 41 -0.96 -6.58 -6.95
C PHE A 41 -1.29 -7.11 -5.54
N ALA A 42 -0.60 -6.62 -4.50
CA ALA A 42 -0.84 -7.02 -3.11
C ALA A 42 -2.02 -6.29 -2.46
N ALA A 43 -2.57 -5.24 -3.09
CA ALA A 43 -3.64 -4.41 -2.53
C ALA A 43 -4.84 -5.22 -2.00
N PRO A 44 -5.38 -6.24 -2.70
CA PRO A 44 -6.50 -7.02 -2.19
C PRO A 44 -6.19 -7.76 -0.86
N LEU A 45 -4.93 -8.11 -0.63
CA LEU A 45 -4.50 -8.70 0.65
C LEU A 45 -4.48 -7.65 1.76
N PHE A 46 -3.98 -6.44 1.48
CA PHE A 46 -3.97 -5.34 2.43
C PHE A 46 -5.40 -4.90 2.78
N ASP A 47 -6.31 -4.82 1.81
CA ASP A 47 -7.73 -4.50 2.06
C ASP A 47 -8.34 -5.45 3.10
N GLN A 48 -8.05 -6.75 2.99
CA GLN A 48 -8.50 -7.74 3.97
C GLN A 48 -7.83 -7.57 5.34
N TRP A 49 -6.54 -7.21 5.38
CA TRP A 49 -5.86 -6.95 6.64
C TRP A 49 -6.32 -5.68 7.33
N GLU A 50 -6.67 -4.63 6.57
CA GLU A 50 -7.27 -3.40 7.10
C GLU A 50 -8.62 -3.67 7.77
N GLU A 51 -9.40 -4.62 7.26
CA GLU A 51 -10.66 -5.03 7.86
C GLU A 51 -10.45 -5.96 9.07
N GLU A 52 -9.65 -7.02 8.91
CA GLU A 52 -9.59 -8.11 9.87
C GLU A 52 -8.63 -7.86 11.04
N TYR A 53 -7.52 -7.15 10.80
CA TYR A 53 -6.51 -6.94 11.83
C TYR A 53 -7.02 -6.09 13.01
N PRO A 54 -7.71 -4.95 12.79
CA PRO A 54 -8.25 -4.14 13.89
C PRO A 54 -9.33 -4.87 14.70
N ARG A 55 -10.08 -5.80 14.07
CA ARG A 55 -11.08 -6.61 14.78
C ARG A 55 -10.46 -7.53 15.82
N ARG A 56 -9.25 -8.02 15.56
CA ARG A 56 -8.49 -8.89 16.46
C ARG A 56 -7.54 -8.12 17.38
N ASN A 57 -7.12 -6.93 16.95
CA ASN A 57 -6.19 -6.07 17.66
C ASN A 57 -6.80 -4.67 17.79
N PRO A 58 -7.75 -4.47 18.72
CA PRO A 58 -8.32 -3.17 18.99
C PRO A 58 -7.22 -2.15 19.26
N GLY A 59 -7.34 -0.95 18.69
CA GLY A 59 -6.33 0.10 18.81
C GLY A 59 -5.23 0.04 17.75
N VAL A 60 -5.20 -0.93 16.83
CA VAL A 60 -4.31 -0.88 15.66
C VAL A 60 -5.12 -0.62 14.39
N LYS A 61 -4.65 0.33 13.58
CA LYS A 61 -5.18 0.63 12.26
C LYS A 61 -4.09 0.45 11.21
N ILE A 62 -4.38 -0.31 10.17
CA ILE A 62 -3.55 -0.41 8.97
C ILE A 62 -4.12 0.54 7.92
N ILE A 63 -3.25 1.24 7.20
CA ILE A 63 -3.61 2.11 6.08
C ILE A 63 -2.65 1.82 4.93
N TYR A 64 -3.19 1.48 3.78
CA TYR A 64 -2.43 1.09 2.60
C TYR A 64 -2.81 1.92 1.37
N ASP A 65 -1.80 2.45 0.68
CA ASP A 65 -1.98 3.22 -0.56
C ASP A 65 -1.47 2.42 -1.78
N PRO A 66 -2.35 1.94 -2.68
CA PRO A 66 -1.98 1.10 -3.82
C PRO A 66 -1.46 1.93 -5.01
N VAL A 67 -0.24 2.46 -4.86
CA VAL A 67 0.40 3.39 -5.82
C VAL A 67 1.34 2.71 -6.84
N GLY A 68 1.56 1.41 -6.70
CA GLY A 68 2.53 0.64 -7.45
C GLY A 68 3.87 0.47 -6.72
N SER A 69 4.53 -0.65 -7.00
CA SER A 69 5.72 -1.12 -6.28
C SER A 69 6.86 -0.10 -6.22
N GLY A 70 7.13 0.61 -7.32
CA GLY A 70 8.23 1.59 -7.37
C GLY A 70 8.00 2.83 -6.49
N ASP A 71 6.77 3.35 -6.45
CA ASP A 71 6.44 4.52 -5.61
C ASP A 71 6.38 4.13 -4.13
N GLY A 72 5.84 2.95 -3.81
CA GLY A 72 5.89 2.39 -2.46
C GLY A 72 7.31 2.22 -1.93
N GLU A 73 8.20 1.59 -2.72
CA GLU A 73 9.63 1.47 -2.39
C GLU A 73 10.26 2.84 -2.15
N SER A 74 10.06 3.80 -3.06
CA SER A 74 10.64 5.14 -2.95
C SER A 74 10.18 5.88 -1.69
N ARG A 75 8.88 5.84 -1.38
CA ARG A 75 8.32 6.50 -0.19
C ARG A 75 8.80 5.84 1.11
N PHE A 76 8.91 4.51 1.14
CA PHE A 76 9.45 3.78 2.28
C PHE A 76 10.94 4.09 2.50
N LEU A 77 11.75 4.02 1.45
CA LEU A 77 13.18 4.36 1.51
C LEU A 77 13.45 5.83 1.84
N ALA A 78 12.47 6.72 1.61
CA ALA A 78 12.51 8.11 2.05
C ALA A 78 12.04 8.31 3.52
N GLY A 79 11.70 7.25 4.25
CA GLY A 79 11.24 7.30 5.63
C GLY A 79 9.84 7.88 5.81
N LYS A 80 9.02 7.94 4.75
CA LYS A 80 7.67 8.53 4.77
C LYS A 80 6.59 7.53 5.20
N LEU A 81 6.90 6.24 5.17
CA LEU A 81 5.97 5.14 5.42
C LEU A 81 6.57 4.18 6.44
N ALA A 82 5.70 3.49 7.18
CA ALA A 82 6.12 2.44 8.10
C ALA A 82 6.57 1.18 7.35
N PHE A 83 5.98 0.91 6.18
CA PHE A 83 6.37 -0.19 5.30
C PHE A 83 6.12 0.14 3.83
N GLY A 84 6.89 -0.47 2.94
CA GLY A 84 6.69 -0.45 1.50
C GLY A 84 6.46 -1.87 0.97
N ALA A 85 5.45 -2.04 0.11
CA ALA A 85 5.18 -3.33 -0.53
C ALA A 85 5.66 -3.30 -1.99
N THR A 86 6.43 -4.30 -2.40
CA THR A 86 6.97 -4.39 -3.76
C THR A 86 6.94 -5.83 -4.26
N ASP A 87 6.60 -6.00 -5.53
CA ASP A 87 6.65 -7.30 -6.23
C ASP A 87 8.05 -7.59 -6.79
N ALA A 88 8.95 -6.61 -6.74
CA ALA A 88 10.34 -6.74 -7.14
C ALA A 88 11.26 -6.88 -5.91
N GLY A 89 12.31 -7.68 -6.04
CA GLY A 89 13.37 -7.71 -5.04
C GLY A 89 14.06 -6.36 -4.95
N VAL A 90 14.21 -5.84 -3.73
CA VAL A 90 14.98 -4.62 -3.47
C VAL A 90 16.45 -5.00 -3.34
N PRO A 91 17.37 -4.34 -4.06
CA PRO A 91 18.79 -4.58 -3.91
C PRO A 91 19.25 -4.42 -2.44
N PRO A 92 20.07 -5.34 -1.90
CA PRO A 92 20.53 -5.29 -0.51
C PRO A 92 21.20 -3.96 -0.14
N GLU A 93 21.88 -3.32 -1.08
CA GLU A 93 22.56 -2.05 -0.88
C GLU A 93 21.57 -0.93 -0.48
N LYS A 94 20.42 -0.85 -1.16
CA LYS A 94 19.36 0.12 -0.84
C LYS A 94 18.74 -0.13 0.54
N LEU A 95 18.62 -1.39 0.94
CA LEU A 95 18.06 -1.76 2.24
C LEU A 95 19.00 -1.41 3.40
N GLN A 96 20.31 -1.60 3.21
CA GLN A 96 21.32 -1.23 4.20
C GLN A 96 21.39 0.28 4.43
N GLU A 97 21.28 1.07 3.36
CA GLU A 97 21.25 2.53 3.43
C GLU A 97 20.04 3.07 4.21
N ASN A 98 18.92 2.34 4.23
CA ASN A 98 17.71 2.71 4.95
C ASN A 98 17.66 2.08 6.35
N GLN A 99 18.60 2.45 7.23
CA GLN A 99 18.59 2.06 8.65
C GLN A 99 18.55 0.54 8.91
N GLY A 100 19.01 -0.28 7.96
CA GLY A 100 18.92 -1.74 8.07
C GLY A 100 17.50 -2.27 7.82
N ALA A 101 16.76 -1.65 6.91
CA ALA A 101 15.47 -2.15 6.45
C ALA A 101 15.56 -3.63 6.05
N ILE A 102 14.51 -4.38 6.37
CA ILE A 102 14.42 -5.80 6.04
C ILE A 102 13.35 -6.02 4.98
N GLN A 103 13.65 -6.88 4.01
CA GLN A 103 12.67 -7.35 3.04
C GLN A 103 12.37 -8.82 3.32
N PHE A 104 11.08 -9.15 3.38
CA PHE A 104 10.60 -10.52 3.56
C PHE A 104 9.35 -10.76 2.69
N PRO A 105 9.11 -12.00 2.23
CA PRO A 105 7.93 -12.32 1.44
C PRO A 105 6.67 -12.32 2.33
N ILE A 106 5.60 -11.71 1.84
CA ILE A 106 4.28 -11.69 2.53
C ILE A 106 3.23 -12.57 1.85
N THR A 107 3.37 -12.80 0.54
CA THR A 107 2.46 -13.61 -0.27
C THR A 107 3.14 -14.04 -1.56
N ALA A 108 2.50 -14.91 -2.32
CA ALA A 108 2.89 -15.29 -3.66
C ALA A 108 1.64 -15.40 -4.54
N GLY A 109 1.80 -15.12 -5.83
CA GLY A 109 0.74 -15.35 -6.81
C GLY A 109 1.28 -15.40 -8.23
N ILE A 110 0.36 -15.49 -9.19
CA ILE A 110 0.67 -15.75 -10.58
C ILE A 110 0.19 -14.56 -11.42
N ILE A 111 1.05 -14.08 -12.31
CA ILE A 111 0.68 -13.09 -13.32
C ILE A 111 0.20 -13.85 -14.56
N VAL A 112 -0.97 -13.46 -15.07
CA VAL A 112 -1.57 -14.04 -16.28
C VAL A 112 -1.69 -12.98 -17.37
N LEU A 113 -1.54 -13.41 -18.62
CA LEU A 113 -1.82 -12.57 -19.78
C LEU A 113 -3.32 -12.67 -20.09
N ALA A 114 -4.06 -11.60 -19.82
CA ALA A 114 -5.44 -11.47 -20.25
C ALA A 114 -5.49 -10.89 -21.66
N TYR A 115 -6.46 -11.34 -22.45
CA TYR A 115 -6.67 -10.89 -23.83
C TYR A 115 -8.15 -10.69 -24.11
N HIS A 116 -8.44 -9.83 -25.09
CA HIS A 116 -9.79 -9.61 -25.61
C HIS A 116 -9.72 -9.63 -27.14
N ALA A 117 -10.35 -10.65 -27.75
CA ALA A 117 -10.48 -10.76 -29.19
C ALA A 117 -11.71 -11.59 -29.55
N ASP A 118 -12.35 -11.23 -30.65
CA ASP A 118 -13.52 -11.94 -31.15
C ASP A 118 -13.12 -13.20 -31.93
N GLY A 119 -13.95 -14.25 -31.84
CA GLY A 119 -13.78 -15.46 -32.64
C GLY A 119 -12.56 -16.31 -32.27
N LEU A 120 -12.04 -16.19 -31.05
CA LEU A 120 -10.89 -16.98 -30.59
C LEU A 120 -11.20 -18.48 -30.53
N PRO A 121 -10.19 -19.33 -30.79
CA PRO A 121 -10.32 -20.76 -30.59
C PRO A 121 -10.57 -21.10 -29.11
N PRO A 122 -11.30 -22.17 -28.78
CA PRO A 122 -11.67 -22.54 -27.40
C PRO A 122 -10.47 -22.79 -26.46
N ALA A 123 -9.29 -23.06 -27.01
CA ALA A 123 -8.07 -23.36 -26.27
C ALA A 123 -6.87 -22.61 -26.87
N LEU A 124 -6.87 -21.28 -26.72
CA LEU A 124 -5.71 -20.47 -27.08
C LEU A 124 -4.54 -20.84 -26.16
N LYS A 125 -3.43 -21.26 -26.76
CA LYS A 125 -2.14 -21.36 -26.05
C LYS A 125 -1.30 -20.19 -26.52
N LEU A 126 -0.68 -19.50 -25.57
CA LEU A 126 0.19 -18.35 -25.85
C LEU A 126 1.63 -18.71 -25.47
N PRO A 127 2.42 -19.30 -26.39
CA PRO A 127 3.81 -19.63 -26.15
C PRO A 127 4.65 -18.38 -25.85
N ARG A 128 5.76 -18.58 -25.14
CA ARG A 128 6.67 -17.48 -24.74
C ARG A 128 7.18 -16.69 -25.91
N GLU A 129 7.60 -17.40 -26.96
CA GLU A 129 8.09 -16.80 -28.19
C GLU A 129 7.04 -15.89 -28.84
N VAL A 130 5.76 -16.25 -28.77
CA VAL A 130 4.69 -15.49 -29.40
C VAL A 130 4.36 -14.23 -28.60
N TYR A 131 4.18 -14.32 -27.28
CA TYR A 131 3.88 -13.10 -26.51
C TYR A 131 5.07 -12.13 -26.45
N VAL A 132 6.31 -12.63 -26.52
CA VAL A 132 7.50 -11.75 -26.64
C VAL A 132 7.43 -10.97 -27.94
N ASP A 133 7.10 -11.60 -29.06
CA ASP A 133 6.92 -10.93 -30.34
C ASP A 133 5.81 -9.86 -30.28
N VAL A 134 4.68 -10.17 -29.62
CA VAL A 134 3.58 -9.21 -29.37
C VAL A 134 4.07 -7.99 -28.59
N PHE A 135 4.78 -8.18 -27.47
CA PHE A 135 5.29 -7.06 -26.65
C PHE A 135 6.39 -6.26 -27.33
N LEU A 136 7.12 -6.85 -28.28
CA LEU A 136 8.09 -6.14 -29.13
C LEU A 136 7.43 -5.40 -30.30
N GLY A 137 6.10 -5.46 -30.44
CA GLY A 137 5.36 -4.80 -31.50
C GLY A 137 5.52 -5.44 -32.88
N LYS A 138 5.93 -6.71 -32.95
CA LYS A 138 5.94 -7.46 -34.21
C LYS A 138 4.51 -7.79 -34.63
N ASP A 139 4.29 -7.94 -35.92
CA ASP A 139 2.99 -8.30 -36.47
C ASP A 139 2.65 -9.76 -36.14
N VAL A 140 1.88 -9.95 -35.06
CA VAL A 140 1.33 -11.23 -34.61
C VAL A 140 -0.19 -11.10 -34.57
N GLN A 141 -0.86 -11.88 -35.40
CA GLN A 141 -2.32 -11.88 -35.51
C GLN A 141 -2.92 -13.00 -34.66
N TRP A 142 -4.17 -12.85 -34.23
CA TRP A 142 -4.87 -13.87 -33.41
C TRP A 142 -5.06 -15.23 -34.12
N ASN A 143 -4.93 -15.26 -35.45
CA ASN A 143 -4.97 -16.47 -36.27
C ASN A 143 -3.57 -17.04 -36.57
N ASP A 144 -2.51 -16.55 -35.92
CA ASP A 144 -1.16 -17.08 -36.07
C ASP A 144 -1.15 -18.58 -35.72
N ALA A 145 -0.61 -19.41 -36.61
CA ALA A 145 -0.55 -20.86 -36.44
C ALA A 145 0.20 -21.29 -35.16
N ARG A 146 1.04 -20.43 -34.59
CA ARG A 146 1.75 -20.67 -33.33
C ARG A 146 0.84 -20.58 -32.10
N LEU A 147 -0.34 -19.93 -32.21
CA LEU A 147 -1.30 -19.74 -31.12
C LEU A 147 -2.32 -20.89 -30.98
N VAL A 148 -2.47 -21.70 -32.04
CA VAL A 148 -3.44 -22.78 -32.12
C VAL A 148 -2.69 -24.10 -32.05
N ARG A 149 -2.68 -24.76 -30.88
CA ARG A 149 -2.02 -26.07 -30.73
C ARG A 149 -2.66 -26.96 -29.69
#